data_AF-Q8SSF1-F1
#
_entry.id   AF-Q8SSF1-F1
#
_cell.length_a   1.000
_cell.length_b   1.000
_cell.length_c   1.000
_cell.angle_alpha   90.00
_cell.angle_beta   90.00
_cell.angle_gamma   90.00
#
_symmetry.space_group_name_H-M   'P 1'
#
loop_
_entity.id
_entity.type
_entity.pdbx_description
1 polymer ?
#
loop_
_entity_poly.entity_id
_entity_poly.type
_entity_poly.pdbx_seq_one_letter_code
_entity_poly.pdbx_strand_id
1 'polypeptide(L)' 'MGGELRSVLPLEKIYDFLSRSIDVEIWEKDMGAKHKGRIVGFDEYMNVVVDGETGRYLLKGDCICAIFGKGTC' A
#
# COMPACT_ATOMS: atom_id res chain seq x y z
N MET A 1 -19.89 -24.34 7.87
CA MET A 1 -20.27 -23.67 6.61
C MET A 1 -18.99 -23.20 5.96
N GLY A 2 -18.60 -23.79 4.83
CA GLY A 2 -17.31 -23.54 4.19
C GLY A 2 -17.23 -22.09 3.71
N GLY A 3 -16.25 -21.34 4.21
CA GLY A 3 -15.95 -20.03 3.67
C GLY A 3 -15.39 -20.21 2.26
N GLU A 4 -16.10 -19.69 1.27
CA GLU A 4 -15.54 -19.53 -0.08
C GLU A 4 -14.24 -18.73 0.04
N LEU A 5 -13.13 -19.30 -0.44
CA LEU A 5 -11.88 -18.58 -0.61
C LEU A 5 -12.11 -17.49 -1.66
N ARG A 6 -12.52 -16.30 -1.21
CA ARG A 6 -12.58 -15.12 -2.08
C ARG A 6 -11.16 -14.76 -2.49
N SER A 7 -10.85 -14.95 -3.78
CA SER A 7 -9.65 -14.37 -4.36
C SER A 7 -9.78 -12.85 -4.30
N VAL A 8 -8.84 -12.19 -3.64
CA VAL A 8 -8.75 -10.73 -3.60
C VAL A 8 -7.72 -10.33 -4.64
N LEU A 9 -8.08 -9.44 -5.56
CA LEU A 9 -7.12 -8.91 -6.53
C LEU A 9 -6.17 -7.92 -5.82
N PRO A 10 -4.88 -7.87 -6.18
CA PRO A 10 -3.94 -6.93 -5.56
C PRO A 10 -4.43 -5.47 -5.62
N LEU A 11 -4.96 -5.05 -6.76
CA LEU A 11 -5.46 -3.68 -6.96
C LEU A 11 -6.67 -3.37 -6.08
N GLU A 12 -7.57 -4.35 -5.87
CA GLU A 12 -8.69 -4.21 -4.93
C GLU A 12 -8.17 -4.02 -3.50
N LYS A 13 -7.08 -4.71 -3.14
CA LYS A 13 -6.49 -4.58 -1.82
C LYS A 13 -5.83 -3.22 -1.60
N ILE A 14 -5.17 -2.67 -2.62
CA ILE A 14 -4.63 -1.31 -2.58
C ILE A 14 -5.77 -0.28 -2.50
N TYR A 15 -6.86 -0.50 -3.23
CA TYR A 15 -8.06 0.34 -3.13
C TYR A 15 -8.70 0.26 -1.73
N ASP A 16 -8.73 -0.91 -1.08
CA ASP A 16 -9.16 -1.07 0.32
C ASP A 16 -8.29 -0.24 1.28
N PHE A 17 -6.96 -0.24 1.09
CA PHE A 17 -6.06 0.60 1.88
C PHE A 17 -6.34 2.09 1.71
N LEU A 18 -6.54 2.55 0.47
CA LEU A 18 -6.86 3.95 0.16
C LEU A 18 -8.24 4.34 0.72
N SER A 19 -9.29 3.61 0.35
CA SER A 19 -10.69 3.96 0.66
C SER A 19 -10.97 3.98 2.17
N ARG A 20 -10.30 3.13 2.94
CA ARG A 20 -10.45 3.07 4.41
C ARG A 20 -9.37 3.84 5.15
N SER A 21 -8.48 4.54 4.44
CA SER A 21 -7.37 5.29 5.04
C SER A 21 -6.54 4.45 6.01
N ILE A 22 -6.23 3.21 5.62
CA ILE A 22 -5.44 2.27 6.43
C ILE A 22 -3.99 2.74 6.48
N ASP A 23 -3.40 2.71 7.68
CA ASP A 23 -1.96 2.95 7.84
C ASP A 23 -1.18 1.79 7.19
N VAL A 24 -0.28 2.11 6.28
CA VAL A 24 0.55 1.14 5.56
C VAL A 24 2.03 1.28 5.89
N GLU A 25 2.76 0.18 5.75
CA GLU A 25 4.21 0.15 5.66
C GLU A 25 4.60 -0.33 4.25
N ILE A 26 5.33 0.50 3.51
CA ILE A 26 5.77 0.23 2.13
C ILE A 26 7.28 -0.01 2.13
N TRP A 27 7.71 -1.11 1.53
CA TRP A 27 9.13 -1.50 1.48
C TRP A 27 9.66 -1.30 0.07
N GLU A 28 10.85 -0.70 -0.04
CA GLU A 28 11.57 -0.59 -1.31
C GLU A 28 12.41 -1.83 -1.63
N LYS A 29 12.68 -2.07 -2.92
CA LYS A 29 13.50 -3.17 -3.43
C LYS A 29 14.96 -3.05 -2.97
N ASP A 30 15.51 -1.85 -3.11
CA ASP A 30 16.90 -1.56 -2.83
C ASP A 30 16.98 -0.72 -1.56
N MET A 31 17.83 -1.11 -0.61
CA MET A 31 18.19 -0.35 0.60
C MET A 31 17.26 -0.39 1.84
N GLY A 32 16.39 -1.38 2.01
CA GLY A 32 15.69 -1.58 3.29
C GLY A 32 14.87 -0.36 3.78
N ALA A 33 14.63 0.61 2.90
CA ALA A 33 13.87 1.79 3.17
C ALA A 33 12.42 1.38 3.39
N LYS A 34 11.87 1.87 4.50
CA LYS A 34 10.49 1.60 4.92
C LYS A 34 9.76 2.90 5.07
N HIS A 35 8.71 3.06 4.30
CA HIS A 35 7.83 4.22 4.34
C HIS A 35 6.61 3.88 5.17
N LYS A 36 6.21 4.80 6.04
CA LYS A 36 4.99 4.68 6.85
C LYS A 36 4.08 5.86 6.55
N GLY A 37 2.80 5.58 6.38
CA GLY A 37 1.81 6.60 6.09
C GLY A 37 0.51 6.00 5.57
N ARG A 38 -0.30 6.82 4.92
CA ARG A 38 -1.56 6.41 4.28
C ARG A 38 -1.50 6.62 2.80
N ILE A 39 -2.02 5.67 2.04
CA ILE A 39 -2.15 5.81 0.58
C ILE A 39 -3.30 6.78 0.30
N VAL A 40 -3.02 7.86 -0.43
CA VAL A 40 -4.03 8.86 -0.84
C VAL A 40 -4.28 8.87 -2.35
N GLY A 41 -3.45 8.14 -3.11
CA GLY A 41 -3.61 7.96 -4.55
C GLY A 41 -2.64 6.90 -5.09
N PHE A 42 -3.02 6.23 -6.16
CA PHE A 42 -2.16 5.30 -6.89
C PHE A 42 -2.57 5.25 -8.38
N ASP A 43 -1.70 4.69 -9.22
CA ASP A 43 -1.95 4.47 -10.64
C ASP A 43 -1.70 3.01 -11.08
N GLU A 44 -1.85 2.72 -12.37
CA GLU A 44 -1.66 1.39 -12.97
C GLU A 44 -0.23 0.85 -12.88
N TYR A 45 0.76 1.73 -12.66
CA TYR A 45 2.17 1.38 -12.50
C TYR A 45 2.56 1.21 -11.04
N MET A 46 1.60 1.31 -10.11
CA MET A 46 1.84 1.32 -8.67
C MET A 46 2.72 2.49 -8.22
N ASN A 47 2.71 3.63 -8.92
CA ASN A 47 3.18 4.86 -8.31
C ASN A 47 2.19 5.22 -7.19
N VAL A 48 2.69 5.46 -5.98
CA VAL A 48 1.84 5.67 -4.80
C VAL A 48 2.10 7.04 -4.21
N VAL A 49 1.03 7.82 -4.04
CA VAL A 49 1.06 9.04 -3.24
C VAL A 49 0.79 8.67 -1.79
N VAL A 50 1.75 8.95 -0.92
CA VAL A 50 1.70 8.62 0.51
C VAL A 50 1.62 9.91 1.31
N ASP A 51 0.67 9.95 2.25
CA ASP A 51 0.62 10.95 3.31
C ASP A 51 1.36 10.39 4.54
N GLY A 52 2.62 10.79 4.71
CA GLY A 52 3.50 10.33 5.78
C GLY A 52 3.74 11.38 6.86
N GLU A 53 4.60 11.05 7.83
CA GLU A 53 4.85 11.92 9.00
C GLU A 53 5.43 13.29 8.63
N THR A 54 6.32 13.33 7.63
CA THR A 54 7.00 14.55 7.17
C THR A 54 6.24 15.28 6.06
N GLY A 55 5.08 14.78 5.66
CA GLY A 55 4.24 15.33 4.60
C GLY A 55 3.96 14.34 3.48
N ARG A 56 3.47 14.89 2.35
CA ARG A 56 3.01 14.12 1.20
C ARG A 56 4.11 13.97 0.15
N TYR A 57 4.34 12.73 -0.29
CA TYR A 57 5.34 12.40 -1.31
C TYR A 57 4.85 11.31 -2.27
N LEU A 58 5.55 11.18 -3.40
CA LEU A 58 5.28 10.16 -4.41
C LEU A 58 6.40 9.11 -4.37
N LEU A 59 6.02 7.83 -4.25
CA LEU A 59 6.91 6.69 -4.45
C LEU A 59 6.69 6.14 -5.85
N LYS A 60 7.78 5.88 -6.58
CA LYS A 60 7.68 5.22 -7.89
C LYS A 60 7.42 3.73 -7.71
N GLY A 61 6.52 3.18 -8.52
CA GLY A 61 6.11 1.79 -8.39
C GLY A 61 7.20 0.76 -8.69
N ASP A 62 8.17 1.12 -9.54
CA ASP A 62 9.33 0.28 -9.83
C ASP A 62 10.29 0.16 -8.64
N CYS A 63 10.23 1.06 -7.66
CA CYS A 63 10.99 0.96 -6.40
C CYS A 63 10.28 0.10 -5.35
N ILE A 64 8.96 -0.12 -5.44
CA ILE A 64 8.17 -0.80 -4.41
C ILE A 64 8.33 -2.32 -4.51
N CYS A 65 8.55 -2.97 -3.37
CA CYS A 65 8.63 -4.42 -3.22
C CYS A 65 7.40 -5.01 -2.53
N ALA A 66 6.95 -4.40 -1.43
CA ALA A 66 5.83 -4.90 -0.64
C ALA A 66 5.06 -3.75 0.03
N ILE A 67 3.76 -3.97 0.27
CA ILE A 67 2.87 -3.04 0.98
C ILE A 67 2.11 -3.83 2.04
N PHE A 68 2.24 -3.42 3.31
CA PHE A 68 1.59 -4.06 4.45
C PHE A 68 0.59 -3.09 5.09
N GLY A 69 -0.64 -3.51 5.32
CA GLY A 69 -1.60 -2.74 6.12
C GLY A 69 -1.48 -3.05 7.61
N LYS A 70 -1.37 -2.03 8.46
CA LYS A 70 -1.50 -2.21 9.92
C LYS A 70 -2.96 -2.49 10.27
N GLY A 71 -3.25 -3.71 10.71
CA GLY A 71 -4.58 -4.12 11.16
C GLY A 71 -5.21 -5.29 10.40
N THR A 72 -4.50 -5.87 9.43
CA THR A 72 -4.91 -7.15 8.82
C THR A 72 -4.06 -8.28 9.39
N CYS A 73 -4.54 -8.83 10.51
CA CYS A 73 -4.21 -10.18 10.97
C CYS A 73 -5.35 -11.11 10.53
#